data_AF-A0A640W2W9-F1
#
_entry.id   AF-A0A640W2W9-F1
#
_cell.length_a   1.000
_cell.length_b   1.000
_cell.length_c   1.000
_cell.angle_alpha   90.00
_cell.angle_beta   90.00
_cell.angle_gamma   90.00
#
_symmetry.space_group_name_H-M   'P 1'
#
loop_
_entity.id
_entity.type
_entity.pdbx_description
1 polymer ?
#
loop_
_entity_poly.entity_id
_entity_poly.type
_entity_poly.pdbx_seq_one_letter_code
_entity_poly.pdbx_strand_id
1 'polypeptide(L)' 'MGLLCCPKCHGELSLQIKKKEGDEILEGTLTCNSCNFIYPIKEGIPYMLFEE' A
#
# COMPACT_ATOMS: atom_id res chain seq x y z
N MET A 1 15.35 -4.93 -1.18
CA MET A 1 14.55 -6.16 -1.31
C MET A 1 13.27 -5.95 -0.53
N GLY A 2 12.22 -5.45 -1.19
CA GLY A 2 10.89 -5.28 -0.61
C GLY A 2 10.00 -6.41 -1.12
N LEU A 3 9.35 -7.15 -0.21
CA LEU A 3 8.46 -8.26 -0.57
C LEU A 3 7.08 -7.76 -1.07
N LEU A 4 6.78 -6.47 -0.92
CA LEU A 4 5.48 -5.90 -1.20
C LEU A 4 5.37 -5.40 -2.65
N CYS A 5 4.41 -5.92 -3.40
CA CYS A 5 4.11 -5.53 -4.78
C CYS A 5 2.59 -5.43 -4.99
N CYS A 6 2.18 -4.79 -6.09
CA CYS A 6 0.76 -4.65 -6.41
C CYS A 6 0.14 -6.03 -6.66
N PRO A 7 -0.93 -6.41 -5.96
CA PRO A 7 -1.51 -7.75 -6.12
C PRO A 7 -2.28 -7.93 -7.44
N LYS A 8 -2.61 -6.84 -8.15
CA LYS A 8 -3.28 -6.88 -9.45
C LYS A 8 -2.34 -7.10 -10.63
N CYS A 9 -1.18 -6.44 -10.61
CA CYS A 9 -0.27 -6.39 -11.77
C CYS A 9 1.19 -6.73 -11.43
N HIS A 10 1.50 -7.00 -10.16
CA HIS A 10 2.83 -7.24 -9.62
C HIS A 10 3.83 -6.08 -9.81
N GLY A 11 3.33 -4.89 -10.12
CA GLY A 11 4.12 -3.67 -10.24
C GLY A 11 4.58 -3.11 -8.90
N GLU A 12 5.47 -2.12 -8.98
CA GLU A 12 6.04 -1.43 -7.82
C GLU A 12 4.98 -0.56 -7.11
N LEU A 13 5.04 -0.54 -5.78
CA LEU A 13 4.16 0.25 -4.92
C LEU A 13 4.94 1.40 -4.28
N SER A 14 4.39 2.61 -4.38
CA SER A 14 4.85 3.79 -3.66
C SER A 14 4.04 3.95 -2.38
N LEU A 15 4.73 4.07 -1.23
CA LEU A 15 4.11 4.30 0.07
C LEU A 15 4.03 5.80 0.39
N GLN A 16 2.84 6.28 0.71
CA GLN A 16 2.61 7.58 1.32
C GLN A 16 2.13 7.38 2.77
N ILE A 17 2.88 7.92 3.72
CA ILE A 17 2.57 7.79 5.15
C ILE A 17 1.72 8.99 5.58
N LYS A 18 0.58 8.72 6.22
CA LYS A 18 -0.29 9.73 6.82
C LYS A 18 -0.12 9.81 8.34
N LYS A 19 0.01 8.65 9.01
CA LYS A 19 0.27 8.53 10.45
C LYS A 19 1.20 7.34 10.71
N LYS A 20 2.24 7.57 11.50
CA LYS A 20 3.21 6.56 11.94
C LYS A 20 3.39 6.67 13.46
N GLU A 21 3.54 5.55 14.14
CA GLU A 21 3.93 5.49 15.55
C GLU A 21 5.16 4.59 15.66
N GLY A 22 6.31 5.18 16.02
CA GLY A 22 7.59 4.47 16.00
C GLY A 22 7.92 3.94 14.59
N ASP A 23 7.97 2.62 14.44
CA ASP A 23 8.20 1.93 13.18
C ASP A 23 6.93 1.44 12.48
N GLU A 24 5.76 1.57 13.13
CA GLU A 24 4.48 1.10 12.62
C GLU A 24 3.73 2.22 11.88
N ILE A 25 3.25 1.92 10.67
CA ILE A 25 2.47 2.84 9.85
C ILE A 25 0.98 2.63 10.14
N LEU A 26 0.37 3.50 10.94
CA LEU A 26 -1.03 3.38 11.34
C LEU A 26 -2.01 3.82 10.24
N GLU A 27 -1.66 4.87 9.50
CA GLU A 27 -2.44 5.35 8.35
C GLU A 27 -1.53 5.72 7.19
N GLY A 28 -1.98 5.46 5.97
CA GLY A 28 -1.21 5.72 4.77
C GLY A 28 -1.90 5.23 3.51
N THR A 29 -1.16 5.21 2.42
CA THR A 29 -1.67 4.79 1.12
C THR A 29 -0.53 4.17 0.32
N LEU A 30 -0.80 3.02 -0.29
CA LEU A 30 0.10 2.38 -1.26
C LEU A 30 -0.48 2.62 -2.65
N THR A 31 0.29 3.27 -3.51
CA THR A 31 -0.11 3.53 -4.90
C THR A 31 0.76 2.71 -5.83
N CYS A 32 0.14 1.95 -6.73
CA CYS A 32 0.88 1.24 -7.77
C CYS A 32 1.31 2.20 -8.88
N ASN A 33 2.61 2.19 -9.21
CA ASN A 33 3.17 3.02 -10.27
C ASN A 33 2.84 2.49 -11.68
N SER A 34 2.34 1.25 -11.80
CA SER A 34 2.07 0.58 -13.08
C SER A 34 0.59 0.59 -13.46
N CYS A 35 -0.31 0.33 -12.51
CA CYS A 35 -1.76 0.27 -12.77
C CYS A 35 -2.57 1.35 -12.03
N ASN A 36 -1.89 2.25 -11.30
CA ASN A 36 -2.48 3.38 -10.58
C ASN A 36 -3.52 2.99 -9.51
N PHE A 37 -3.57 1.73 -9.09
CA PHE A 37 -4.39 1.31 -7.96
C PHE A 37 -3.90 1.93 -6.67
N ILE A 38 -4.86 2.28 -5.81
CA ILE A 38 -4.63 2.96 -4.54
C ILE A 38 -5.17 2.07 -3.43
N TYR A 39 -4.29 1.62 -2.54
CA TYR A 39 -4.61 0.75 -1.41
C TYR A 39 -4.43 1.54 -0.10
N PRO A 40 -5.52 1.88 0.62
CA PRO A 40 -5.40 2.61 1.87
C PRO A 40 -4.85 1.70 2.98
N ILE A 41 -4.08 2.30 3.90
CA ILE A 41 -3.64 1.67 5.14
C ILE A 41 -4.48 2.26 6.27
N LYS A 42 -5.15 1.41 7.04
CA LYS A 42 -5.92 1.81 8.24
C LYS A 42 -5.56 0.87 9.38
N GLU A 43 -5.30 1.44 10.55
CA GLU A 43 -4.96 0.69 11.77
C GLU A 43 -3.78 -0.28 11.57
N GLY A 44 -2.79 0.12 10.76
CA GLY A 44 -1.65 -0.76 10.43
C GLY A 44 -1.90 -1.76 9.32
N ILE A 45 -3.14 -1.89 8.83
CA ILE A 45 -3.54 -2.92 7.86
C ILE A 45 -3.71 -2.30 6.46
N PRO A 46 -2.90 -2.72 5.46
CA PRO A 46 -3.09 -2.32 4.08
C PRO A 46 -4.25 -3.08 3.42
N TYR A 47 -5.25 -2.35 2.92
CA TYR A 47 -6.41 -2.90 2.23
C TYR A 47 -6.08 -3.11 0.75
N MET A 48 -5.43 -4.22 0.45
CA MET A 48 -4.97 -4.60 -0.90
C MET A 48 -6.02 -5.42 -1.69
N LEU A 49 -7.30 -5.06 -1.55
CA LEU A 49 -8.40 -5.73 -2.22
C LEU A 49 -8.63 -5.10 -3.61
N PHE A 50 -8.88 -5.94 -4.60
CA PHE A 50 -9.36 -5.55 -5.92
C PHE A 50 -10.45 -6.56 -6.32
N GLU A 51 -11.57 -6.07 -6.83
CA GLU A 51 -12.60 -6.93 -7.41
C GLU A 51 -12.24 -7.22 -8.88
N GLU A 52 -12.38 -8.48 -9.27
CA GLU A 52 -12.25 -8.96 -10.66
C GLU A 52 -13.47 -8.56 -11.51
#